data_AF-A0A645H8R8-F1
#
_entry.id   AF-A0A645H8R8-F1
#
_cell.length_a   1.000
_cell.length_b   1.000
_cell.length_c   1.000
_cell.angle_alpha   90.00
_cell.angle_beta   90.00
_cell.angle_gamma   90.00
#
_symmetry.space_group_name_H-M   'P 1'
#
loop_
_entity.id
_entity.type
_entity.pdbx_description
1 polymer ?
#
loop_
_entity_poly.entity_id
_entity_poly.type
_entity_poly.pdbx_seq_one_letter_code
_entity_poly.pdbx_strand_id
1 'polypeptide(L)' 'MTLAELSPQTRKIFVLSRYENYSNKEIAAELNISVKSIEYHITKALNLFRKNLKDYLPLFYFLFVF' A
#
# COMPACT_ATOMS: atom_id res chain seq x y z
N MET A 1 -7.94 8.27 5.52
CA MET A 1 -7.67 9.37 4.55
C MET A 1 -6.59 8.98 3.53
N THR A 2 -5.48 8.37 3.95
CA THR A 2 -4.36 7.95 3.08
C THR A 2 -4.72 6.99 1.93
N LEU A 3 -5.69 6.08 2.09
CA LEU A 3 -6.14 5.20 0.99
C LEU A 3 -6.82 5.99 -0.14
N ALA A 4 -7.44 7.14 0.16
CA ALA A 4 -8.09 8.00 -0.83
C ALA A 4 -7.09 8.80 -1.68
N GLU A 5 -5.86 9.00 -1.18
CA GLU A 5 -4.76 9.68 -1.89
C GLU A 5 -4.11 8.79 -2.97
N LEU A 6 -4.35 7.48 -2.94
CA LEU A 6 -3.88 6.58 -3.99
C LEU A 6 -4.67 6.79 -5.29
N SER A 7 -3.98 6.64 -6.42
CA SER A 7 -4.69 6.56 -7.70
C SER A 7 -5.69 5.40 -7.70
N PRO A 8 -6.81 5.49 -8.44
CA PRO A 8 -7.84 4.45 -8.44
C PRO A 8 -7.29 3.04 -8.69
N GLN A 9 -6.34 2.90 -9.63
CA GLN A 9 -5.68 1.63 -9.93
C GLN A 9 -4.81 1.12 -8.79
N THR A 10 -3.97 1.98 -8.20
CA THR A 10 -3.10 1.60 -7.07
C THR A 10 -3.93 1.19 -5.86
N ARG A 11 -5.03 1.91 -5.60
CA ARG A 11 -6.00 1.58 -4.55
C ARG A 11 -6.64 0.22 -4.79
N LYS A 12 -7.13 -0.05 -6.02
CA LYS A 12 -7.74 -1.34 -6.38
C LYS A 12 -6.77 -2.50 -6.16
N ILE A 13 -5.53 -2.37 -6.65
CA ILE A 13 -4.48 -3.38 -6.47
C ILE A 13 -4.18 -3.61 -4.98
N PHE A 14 -4.06 -2.54 -4.19
CA PHE A 14 -3.81 -2.65 -2.76
C PHE A 14 -4.97 -3.34 -2.02
N VAL A 15 -6.21 -3.04 -2.41
CA VAL A 15 -7.40 -3.64 -1.78
C VAL A 15 -7.48 -5.14 -2.06
N LEU A 16 -7.32 -5.54 -3.32
CA LEU A 16 -7.29 -6.96 -3.72
C LEU A 16 -6.20 -7.71 -2.94
N SER A 17 -5.01 -7.13 -2.81
CA SER A 17 -3.90 -7.77 -2.11
C SER A 17 -4.08 -7.85 -0.59
N ARG A 18 -4.58 -6.78 0.07
CA ARG A 18 -4.53 -6.65 1.54
C ARG A 18 -5.84 -6.85 2.27
N TYR A 19 -6.97 -6.59 1.62
CA TYR A 19 -8.29 -6.84 2.21
C TYR A 19 -8.90 -8.13 1.67
N GLU A 20 -8.66 -8.45 0.39
CA GLU A 20 -9.24 -9.64 -0.26
C GLU A 20 -8.25 -10.82 -0.35
N ASN A 21 -6.99 -10.63 0.06
CA ASN A 21 -5.93 -11.65 0.12
C ASN A 21 -5.56 -12.31 -1.23
N TYR A 22 -5.82 -11.65 -2.36
CA TYR A 22 -5.37 -12.11 -3.67
C TYR A 22 -3.84 -12.04 -3.75
N SER A 23 -3.22 -13.06 -4.35
CA SER A 23 -1.79 -13.04 -4.66
C SER A 23 -1.48 -12.08 -5.80
N ASN A 24 -0.24 -11.57 -5.87
CA ASN A 24 0.18 -10.70 -6.96
C ASN A 24 0.01 -11.34 -8.35
N LYS A 25 0.07 -12.68 -8.44
CA LYS A 25 -0.14 -13.44 -9.68
C LYS A 25 -1.62 -13.44 -10.09
N GLU A 26 -2.53 -13.65 -9.15
CA GLU A 26 -3.97 -13.60 -9.41
C GLU A 26 -4.40 -12.19 -9.83
N ILE A 27 -3.91 -11.16 -9.15
CA ILE A 27 -4.21 -9.76 -9.50
C ILE A 27 -3.63 -9.41 -10.89
N ALA A 28 -2.42 -9.87 -11.20
CA ALA A 28 -1.79 -9.67 -12.51
C ALA A 28 -2.61 -10.31 -13.63
N ALA A 29 -3.14 -11.52 -13.42
CA ALA A 29 -4.03 -12.19 -14.36
C ALA A 29 -5.36 -11.45 -14.52
N GLU A 30 -6.00 -11.07 -13.41
CA GLU A 30 -7.29 -10.37 -13.38
C GLU A 30 -7.22 -9.00 -14.09
N LEU A 31 -6.13 -8.25 -13.90
CA LEU A 31 -5.96 -6.91 -14.45
C LEU A 31 -5.18 -6.90 -15.78
N ASN A 32 -4.77 -8.07 -16.27
CA ASN A 32 -3.97 -8.26 -17.49
C ASN A 32 -2.72 -7.36 -17.55
N ILE A 33 -1.95 -7.33 -16.46
CA ILE A 33 -0.68 -6.59 -16.34
C ILE A 33 0.39 -7.45 -15.69
N SER A 34 1.66 -7.07 -15.82
CA SER A 34 2.75 -7.86 -15.26
C SER A 34 2.74 -7.86 -13.72
N VAL A 35 3.18 -8.97 -13.12
CA VAL A 35 3.39 -9.08 -11.66
C VAL A 35 4.31 -7.95 -11.15
N LYS A 36 5.32 -7.57 -11.94
CA LYS A 36 6.21 -6.45 -11.62
C LYS A 36 5.47 -5.11 -11.52
N SER A 37 4.45 -4.90 -12.36
CA SER A 37 3.59 -3.72 -12.27
C SER A 37 2.77 -3.73 -10.97
N ILE A 38 2.24 -4.89 -10.57
CA ILE A 38 1.55 -5.07 -9.28
C ILE A 38 2.48 -4.72 -8.12
N GLU A 39 3.68 -5.28 -8.09
CA GLU A 39 4.68 -5.00 -7.05
C GLU A 39 5.04 -3.51 -6.97
N TYR A 40 5.17 -2.84 -8.12
CA TYR A 40 5.38 -1.41 -8.20
C TYR A 40 4.23 -0.64 -7.53
N HIS A 41 2.97 -0.96 -7.86
CA HIS A 41 1.79 -0.30 -7.26
C HIS A 41 1.70 -0.54 -5.75
N ILE A 42 1.96 -1.77 -5.28
CA ILE A 42 2.00 -2.09 -3.85
C ILE A 42 3.09 -1.29 -3.14
N THR A 43 4.29 -1.23 -3.72
CA THR A 43 5.41 -0.48 -3.16
C THR A 43 5.11 1.02 -3.10
N LYS A 44 4.50 1.56 -4.17
CA LYS A 44 4.06 2.96 -4.23
C LYS A 44 3.05 3.27 -3.12
N ALA A 45 2.07 2.40 -2.88
CA ALA A 45 1.10 2.57 -1.81
C ALA A 45 1.75 2.58 -0.43
N LEU A 46 2.63 1.62 -0.16
CA LEU A 46 3.34 1.53 1.12
C LEU A 46 4.25 2.73 1.37
N ASN A 47 4.91 3.27 0.34
CA ASN A 47 5.74 4.46 0.49
C ASN A 47 4.92 5.71 0.83
N LEU A 48 3.73 5.86 0.24
CA LEU A 48 2.80 6.93 0.63
C LEU A 48 2.39 6.79 2.11
N PHE A 49 2.04 5.58 2.53
CA PHE A 49 1.65 5.33 3.92
C PHE A 49 2.80 5.60 4.89
N ARG A 50 4.02 5.14 4.58
CA ARG A 50 5.21 5.44 5.38
C ARG A 50 5.46 6.93 5.49
N LYS A 51 5.31 7.68 4.39
CA LYS A 51 5.47 9.14 4.41
C LYS A 51 4.48 9.80 5.38
N ASN A 52 3.21 9.44 5.28
CA ASN A 52 2.16 10.02 6.12
C ASN A 52 2.23 9.54 7.58
N LEU A 53 2.82 8.37 7.83
CA LEU A 53 3.01 7.83 9.18
C LEU A 53 4.31 8.32 9.85
N LYS A 54 5.28 8.83 9.08
CA LYS A 54 6.59 9.25 9.59
C LYS A 54 6.47 10.32 10.67
N ASP A 55 5.50 11.21 10.54
CA ASP A 55 5.27 12.33 11.46
C ASP A 55 4.80 11.85 12.85
N TYR A 56 4.34 10.60 12.95
CA TYR A 56 3.94 9.96 14.21
C TYR A 56 5.08 9.20 14.90
N LEU A 57 6.23 9.00 14.25
CA LEU A 57 7.38 8.28 14.83
C LEU A 57 7.97 8.99 16.06
N PRO A 58 8.12 10.33 16.11
CA PRO A 58 8.57 11.02 17.32
C PRO A 58 7.59 10.86 18.48
N LEU A 59 6.30 10.90 18.21
CA LEU A 59 5.24 10.68 19.21
C LEU A 59 5.29 9.24 19.74
N PHE A 60 5.48 8.25 18.86
CA PHE A 60 5.67 6.86 19.25
C PHE A 60 6.91 6.68 20.13
N TYR A 61 8.05 7.28 19.76
CA TYR A 61 9.25 7.26 20.60
C TYR A 61 8.98 7.87 21.98
N PHE A 62 8.32 9.03 22.05
CA PHE A 62 7.95 9.65 23.30
C PHE A 62 7.04 8.78 24.17
N LEU A 63 6.02 8.14 23.60
CA LEU A 63 5.06 7.32 24.34
C LEU A 63 5.59 5.98 24.85
N PHE A 64 6.62 5.41 24.22
CA PHE A 64 7.12 4.06 24.51
C PHE A 64 8.53 4.03 25.10
N VAL A 65 9.29 5.13 25.01
CA VAL A 65 10.69 5.20 25.50
C VAL A 65 10.85 6.14 26.69
N PHE A 66 9.96 7.12 26.86
CA PHE A 66 9.83 7.92 28.07
C PHE A 66 8.64 7.43 28.89
#